data_AF-A0A9D6BPV7-F1
#
_entry.id   AF-A0A9D6BPV7-F1
#
_cell.length_a   1.000
_cell.length_b   1.000
_cell.length_c   1.000
_cell.angle_alpha   90.00
_cell.angle_beta   90.00
_cell.angle_gamma   90.00
#
_symmetry.space_group_name_H-M   'P 1'
#
loop_
_entity.id
_entity.type
_entity.pdbx_description
1 polymer ?
#
loop_
_entity_poly.entity_id
_entity_poly.type
_entity_poly.pdbx_seq_one_letter_code
_entity_poly.pdbx_strand_id
1 'polypeptide(L)'
;MIAIPSHKMGPFLDFMGLRSNDSFISYASYSSVEPPFFEHPADIQPLSCDISEDSLLKSLETQEPKVLLDLFAIDQHTHLLLRYEFDSLRLTIPVPDHLHMPSLTDRFKSACWLERECFDLFGIVFEGHRNLKRLLLYPEFTGYPLRKTYPWTKAQPLVPHHAR
;
A
#
# COMPACT_ATOMS: atom_id res chain seq x y z
N MET A 1 -6.47 40.15 42.08
CA MET A 1 -7.84 39.59 42.08
C MET A 1 -8.37 39.78 40.66
N ILE A 2 -8.69 38.79 39.85
CA ILE A 2 -9.32 37.48 40.10
C ILE A 2 -8.68 36.45 39.16
N ALA A 3 -8.41 35.26 39.69
CA ALA A 3 -8.01 34.05 38.97
C ALA A 3 -9.26 33.26 38.53
N ILE A 4 -9.22 32.63 37.35
CA ILE A 4 -10.17 31.59 36.90
C ILE A 4 -9.34 30.48 36.21
N PRO A 5 -9.64 29.19 36.43
CA PRO A 5 -8.63 28.14 36.57
C PRO A 5 -8.45 27.22 35.35
N SER A 6 -7.37 26.45 35.41
CA SER A 6 -7.05 25.27 34.59
C SER A 6 -8.21 24.27 34.49
N HIS A 7 -8.64 23.93 33.28
CA HIS A 7 -9.38 22.69 33.02
C HIS A 7 -9.01 22.09 31.65
N LYS A 8 -8.10 21.11 31.71
CA LYS A 8 -7.98 19.91 30.88
C LYS A 8 -8.57 19.95 29.46
N MET A 9 -7.73 20.24 28.45
CA MET A 9 -7.89 19.67 27.12
C MET A 9 -7.35 18.23 27.14
N GLY A 10 -8.25 17.28 27.38
CA GLY A 10 -7.99 15.84 27.34
C GLY A 10 -9.24 15.14 27.86
N PRO A 11 -10.10 14.65 26.95
CA PRO A 11 -10.21 13.20 26.82
C PRO A 11 -10.60 12.71 25.40
N PHE A 12 -10.34 13.48 24.34
CA PHE A 12 -10.64 13.02 22.97
C PHE A 12 -9.51 12.16 22.39
N LEU A 13 -8.26 12.49 22.71
CA LEU A 13 -7.08 11.78 22.20
C LEU A 13 -6.78 10.46 22.95
N ASP A 14 -7.25 10.31 24.19
CA ASP A 14 -7.12 9.04 24.95
C ASP A 14 -8.16 7.98 24.53
N PHE A 15 -9.30 8.38 23.94
CA PHE A 15 -10.30 7.42 23.42
C PHE A 15 -9.82 6.69 22.15
N MET A 16 -8.88 7.29 21.40
CA MET A 16 -8.26 6.67 20.22
C MET A 16 -6.97 5.89 20.53
N GLY A 17 -6.48 5.86 21.78
CA GLY A 17 -5.29 5.09 22.14
C GLY A 17 -4.00 5.49 21.38
N LEU A 18 -3.95 6.68 20.77
CA LEU A 18 -2.79 7.14 20.02
C LEU A 18 -1.74 7.69 21.00
N ARG A 19 -0.75 6.86 21.37
CA ARG A 19 0.47 7.38 21.98
C ARG A 19 1.27 8.12 20.91
N SER A 20 1.88 9.22 21.31
CA SER A 20 2.60 10.16 20.46
C SER A 20 3.93 9.64 19.87
N ASN A 21 4.11 8.32 19.73
CA ASN A 21 5.34 7.68 19.23
C ASN A 21 5.09 6.39 18.43
N ASP A 22 3.84 6.08 18.03
CA ASP A 22 3.54 4.75 17.50
C ASP A 22 3.64 4.64 15.98
N SER A 23 4.37 3.60 15.59
CA SER A 23 4.52 2.95 14.29
C SER A 23 3.25 2.93 13.45
N PHE A 24 3.45 3.09 12.13
CA PHE A 24 2.42 3.08 11.10
C PHE A 24 1.36 1.98 11.34
N ILE A 25 0.09 2.36 11.38
CA ILE A 25 -1.00 1.40 11.55
C ILE A 25 -1.29 0.79 10.18
N SER A 26 -0.90 -0.47 10.00
CA SER A 26 -1.42 -1.35 8.95
C SER A 26 -2.86 -1.74 9.29
N TYR A 27 -3.72 -1.77 8.29
CA TYR A 27 -5.11 -2.22 8.44
C TYR A 27 -5.25 -3.49 7.60
N ALA A 28 -5.66 -4.59 8.24
CA ALA A 28 -6.18 -5.76 7.54
C ALA A 28 -7.67 -5.86 7.86
N SER A 29 -8.52 -5.80 6.83
CA SER A 29 -9.96 -5.99 6.98
C SER A 29 -10.36 -7.34 6.42
N TYR A 30 -11.18 -8.04 7.19
CA TYR A 30 -11.78 -9.33 6.83
C TYR A 30 -13.23 -9.10 6.46
N SER A 31 -13.62 -9.44 5.23
CA SER A 31 -15.00 -9.36 4.76
C SER A 31 -15.45 -10.77 4.41
N SER A 32 -16.29 -11.37 5.26
CA SER A 32 -16.91 -12.68 5.00
C SER A 32 -18.29 -12.57 4.34
N VAL A 33 -18.69 -11.38 3.86
CA VAL A 33 -20.03 -11.14 3.30
C VAL A 33 -19.89 -10.14 2.15
N GLU A 34 -20.43 -10.48 0.97
CA GLU A 34 -20.42 -9.59 -0.21
C GLU A 34 -20.89 -8.18 0.13
N PRO A 35 -20.30 -7.13 -0.47
CA PRO A 35 -20.61 -5.77 -0.04
C PRO A 35 -21.95 -5.37 -0.63
N PRO A 36 -22.87 -4.90 0.21
CA PRO A 36 -23.56 -3.69 -0.17
C PRO A 36 -23.27 -2.65 0.91
N PHE A 37 -22.90 -1.46 0.45
CA PHE A 37 -22.75 -0.22 1.21
C PHE A 37 -21.40 -0.02 1.91
N PHE A 38 -20.89 1.20 1.69
CA PHE A 38 -19.69 1.79 2.30
C PHE A 38 -19.59 1.42 3.78
N GLU A 39 -18.63 0.56 4.13
CA GLU A 39 -18.26 0.32 5.53
C GLU A 39 -17.77 1.64 6.14
N HIS A 40 -18.32 2.02 7.29
CA HIS A 40 -17.84 3.17 8.04
C HIS A 40 -16.40 2.86 8.49
N PRO A 41 -15.44 3.79 8.34
CA PRO A 41 -14.00 3.52 8.60
C PRO A 41 -13.67 3.06 10.03
N ALA A 42 -14.64 3.08 10.95
CA ALA A 42 -14.51 2.57 12.32
C ALA A 42 -14.78 1.06 12.46
N ASP A 43 -15.45 0.41 11.49
CA ASP A 43 -15.78 -1.02 11.55
C ASP A 43 -14.65 -1.91 11.02
N ILE A 44 -13.70 -1.32 10.30
CA ILE A 44 -12.42 -1.94 9.96
C ILE A 44 -11.57 -1.92 11.22
N GLN A 45 -11.57 -3.03 11.98
CA GLN A 45 -10.60 -3.22 13.05
C GLN A 45 -9.19 -3.14 12.42
N PRO A 46 -8.34 -2.16 12.78
CA PRO A 46 -6.93 -2.23 12.43
C PRO A 46 -6.39 -3.47 13.13
N LEU A 47 -6.16 -4.55 12.37
CA LEU A 47 -5.19 -5.54 12.81
C LEU A 47 -3.84 -4.82 12.83
N SER A 48 -3.48 -4.29 14.00
CA SER A 48 -2.18 -3.70 14.27
C SER A 48 -1.13 -4.81 14.18
N CYS A 49 -0.67 -5.10 12.97
CA CYS A 49 0.44 -6.01 12.76
C CYS A 49 1.70 -5.18 12.52
N ASP A 50 2.62 -5.29 13.47
CA ASP A 50 3.94 -4.69 13.38
C ASP A 50 4.60 -5.05 12.04
N ILE A 51 5.17 -4.02 11.42
CA ILE A 51 5.53 -3.93 10.01
C ILE A 51 6.88 -4.60 9.76
N SER A 52 6.85 -5.93 9.74
CA SER A 52 7.93 -6.74 9.20
C SER A 52 7.41 -7.54 8.01
N GLU A 53 8.28 -7.83 7.06
CA GLU A 53 8.04 -8.75 5.94
C GLU A 53 7.39 -10.06 6.41
N ASP A 54 7.81 -10.52 7.60
CA ASP A 54 7.31 -11.69 8.30
C ASP A 54 5.80 -11.62 8.59
N SER A 55 5.25 -10.43 8.81
CA SER A 55 3.81 -10.24 9.06
C SER A 55 2.96 -10.50 7.82
N LEU A 56 3.46 -10.21 6.62
CA LEU A 56 2.77 -10.52 5.36
C LEU A 56 2.67 -12.04 5.21
N LEU A 57 3.81 -12.73 5.26
CA LEU A 57 3.87 -14.19 5.07
C LEU A 57 3.06 -14.94 6.14
N LYS A 58 3.17 -14.52 7.40
CA LYS A 58 2.38 -15.08 8.51
C LYS A 58 0.87 -14.91 8.31
N SER A 59 0.44 -13.76 7.78
CA SER A 59 -0.98 -13.52 7.48
C SER A 59 -1.48 -14.44 6.36
N LEU A 60 -0.65 -14.67 5.34
CA LEU A 60 -0.96 -15.60 4.24
C LEU A 60 -0.94 -17.07 4.66
N GLU A 61 -0.15 -17.44 5.67
CA GLU A 61 -0.15 -18.78 6.26
C GLU A 61 -1.40 -19.02 7.13
N THR A 62 -1.89 -17.99 7.81
CA THR A 62 -3.02 -18.13 8.73
C THR A 62 -4.35 -18.32 8.02
N GLN A 63 -4.59 -17.55 6.94
CA GLN A 63 -5.89 -17.57 6.23
C GLN A 63 -5.86 -18.32 4.89
N GLU A 64 -4.68 -18.68 4.39
CA GLU A 64 -4.49 -19.40 3.12
C GLU A 64 -5.38 -18.90 1.96
N PRO A 65 -5.31 -17.61 1.57
CA PRO A 65 -6.10 -17.10 0.46
C PRO A 65 -5.73 -17.83 -0.84
N LYS A 66 -6.74 -18.10 -1.68
CA LYS A 66 -6.55 -18.91 -2.91
C LYS A 66 -6.18 -18.05 -4.10
N VAL A 67 -6.70 -16.83 -4.15
CA VAL A 67 -6.56 -15.95 -5.32
C VAL A 67 -6.17 -14.56 -4.86
N LEU A 68 -5.08 -14.05 -5.45
CA LEU A 68 -4.76 -12.62 -5.42
C LEU A 68 -5.52 -11.95 -6.57
N LEU A 69 -6.46 -11.08 -6.20
CA LEU A 69 -7.32 -10.34 -7.13
C LEU A 69 -6.61 -9.09 -7.64
N ASP A 70 -6.08 -8.28 -6.74
CA ASP A 70 -5.45 -7.01 -7.09
C ASP A 70 -4.29 -6.66 -6.15
N LEU A 71 -3.34 -5.89 -6.68
CA LEU A 71 -2.20 -5.35 -5.95
C LEU A 71 -1.86 -3.98 -6.55
N PHE A 72 -2.00 -2.95 -5.72
CA PHE A 72 -1.71 -1.59 -6.12
C PHE A 72 -1.12 -0.78 -4.98
N ALA A 73 -0.33 0.23 -5.35
CA ALA A 73 0.25 1.15 -4.40
C ALA A 73 -0.57 2.44 -4.30
N ILE A 74 -0.53 3.06 -3.12
CA ILE A 74 -1.18 4.31 -2.79
C ILE A 74 -0.11 5.25 -2.25
N ASP A 75 0.06 6.40 -2.91
CA ASP A 75 0.96 7.44 -2.41
C ASP A 75 0.25 8.33 -1.38
N GLN A 76 0.61 8.19 -0.11
CA GLN A 76 0.32 9.17 0.92
C GLN A 76 1.54 10.09 0.98
N HIS A 77 1.39 11.42 0.97
CA HIS A 77 2.51 12.37 0.76
C HIS A 77 3.81 12.12 1.55
N THR A 78 3.73 11.41 2.67
CA THR A 78 4.85 11.00 3.52
C THR A 78 5.41 9.61 3.23
N HIS A 79 4.60 8.65 2.76
CA HIS A 79 4.98 7.25 2.57
C HIS A 79 4.08 6.54 1.55
N LEU A 80 4.59 5.48 0.94
CA LEU A 80 3.78 4.63 0.08
C LEU A 80 3.10 3.53 0.90
N LEU A 81 1.86 3.21 0.57
CA LEU A 81 1.16 2.04 1.05
C LEU A 81 1.01 1.06 -0.12
N LEU A 82 1.13 -0.22 0.17
CA LEU A 82 0.88 -1.30 -0.78
C LEU A 82 -0.33 -2.10 -0.29
N ARG A 83 -1.35 -2.19 -1.15
CA ARG A 83 -2.58 -2.90 -0.82
C ARG A 83 -2.67 -4.17 -1.65
N TYR A 84 -2.86 -5.29 -0.95
CA TYR A 84 -3.13 -6.60 -1.52
C TYR A 84 -4.60 -6.93 -1.29
N GLU A 85 -5.30 -7.24 -2.36
CA GLU A 85 -6.68 -7.69 -2.32
C GLU A 85 -6.73 -9.16 -2.75
N PHE A 86 -7.10 -10.01 -1.80
CA PHE A 86 -7.36 -11.43 -2.01
C PHE A 86 -8.86 -11.69 -2.02
N ASP A 87 -9.24 -12.93 -2.31
CA ASP A 87 -10.63 -13.41 -2.28
C ASP A 87 -11.32 -13.28 -0.92
N SER A 88 -10.59 -13.36 0.19
CA SER A 88 -11.18 -13.29 1.56
C SER A 88 -10.46 -12.34 2.50
N LEU A 89 -9.39 -11.69 2.03
CA LEU A 89 -8.49 -10.90 2.86
C LEU A 89 -8.06 -9.64 2.13
N ARG A 90 -8.08 -8.51 2.82
CA ARG A 90 -7.44 -7.28 2.34
C ARG A 90 -6.32 -6.90 3.29
N LEU A 91 -5.11 -6.74 2.74
CA LEU A 91 -3.94 -6.32 3.50
C LEU A 91 -3.46 -4.97 2.98
N THR A 92 -3.27 -4.01 3.87
CA THR A 92 -2.60 -2.74 3.55
C THR A 92 -1.34 -2.63 4.38
N ILE A 93 -0.19 -2.54 3.70
CA ILE A 93 1.14 -2.59 4.31
C ILE A 93 1.90 -1.33 3.89
N PRO A 94 2.50 -0.58 4.82
CA PRO A 94 3.38 0.53 4.45
C PRO A 94 4.67 0.01 3.81
N VAL A 95 5.05 0.64 2.71
CA VAL A 95 6.29 0.33 1.99
C VAL A 95 7.45 1.02 2.72
N PRO A 96 8.55 0.30 3.00
CA PRO A 96 9.74 0.89 3.63
C PRO A 96 10.41 1.93 2.73
N ASP A 97 11.20 2.82 3.32
CA ASP A 97 11.85 3.93 2.60
C ASP A 97 12.79 3.48 1.48
N HIS A 98 13.38 2.28 1.60
CA HIS A 98 14.21 1.71 0.54
C HIS A 98 13.41 1.25 -0.68
N LEU A 99 12.08 1.10 -0.57
CA LEU A 99 11.17 0.67 -1.64
C LEU A 99 11.38 -0.76 -2.14
N HIS A 100 11.91 -1.65 -1.29
CA HIS A 100 12.04 -3.08 -1.59
C HIS A 100 10.96 -3.84 -0.82
N MET A 101 10.27 -4.73 -1.52
CA MET A 101 9.25 -5.63 -0.98
C MET A 101 9.48 -7.05 -1.49
N PRO A 102 9.09 -8.10 -0.76
CA PRO A 102 9.11 -9.46 -1.29
C PRO A 102 8.12 -9.62 -2.45
N SER A 103 8.52 -10.36 -3.47
CA SER A 103 7.61 -10.81 -4.53
C SER A 103 6.74 -11.96 -4.04
N LEU A 104 5.47 -11.93 -4.43
CA LEU A 104 4.52 -13.02 -4.24
C LEU A 104 4.35 -13.87 -5.51
N THR A 105 5.15 -13.64 -6.55
CA THR A 105 5.03 -14.36 -7.83
C THR A 105 5.18 -15.86 -7.75
N ASP A 106 6.00 -16.37 -6.82
CA ASP A 106 6.17 -17.81 -6.63
C ASP A 106 4.90 -18.47 -6.06
N ARG A 107 4.10 -17.73 -5.30
CA ARG A 107 2.81 -18.21 -4.73
C ARG A 107 1.62 -17.90 -5.63
N PHE A 108 1.55 -16.68 -6.15
CA PHE A 108 0.45 -16.20 -6.97
C PHE A 108 0.95 -15.74 -8.34
N LYS A 109 0.60 -16.47 -9.39
CA LYS A 109 0.98 -16.11 -10.77
C LYS A 109 0.40 -14.77 -11.22
N SER A 110 -0.75 -14.36 -10.67
CA SER A 110 -1.36 -13.05 -10.96
C SER A 110 -0.49 -11.88 -10.50
N ALA A 111 0.29 -12.07 -9.42
CA ALA A 111 1.22 -11.05 -8.91
C ALA A 111 2.26 -10.61 -9.94
N CYS A 112 2.54 -11.45 -10.96
CA CYS A 112 3.55 -11.13 -11.98
C CYS A 112 3.26 -9.82 -12.73
N TRP A 113 1.98 -9.58 -13.06
CA TRP A 113 1.60 -8.36 -13.78
C TRP A 113 1.44 -7.18 -12.81
N LEU A 114 0.82 -7.43 -11.66
CA LEU A 114 0.49 -6.40 -10.67
C LEU A 114 1.76 -5.79 -10.04
N GLU A 115 2.75 -6.63 -9.71
CA GLU A 115 4.05 -6.16 -9.21
C GLU A 115 4.79 -5.32 -10.25
N ARG A 116 4.71 -5.70 -11.53
CA ARG A 116 5.33 -4.94 -12.62
C ARG A 116 4.64 -3.60 -12.85
N GLU A 117 3.33 -3.54 -12.69
CA GLU A 117 2.58 -2.28 -12.72
C GLU A 117 3.00 -1.36 -11.56
N CYS A 118 3.05 -1.89 -10.34
CA CYS A 118 3.51 -1.14 -9.16
C CYS A 118 4.96 -0.65 -9.33
N PHE A 119 5.84 -1.48 -9.89
CA PHE A 119 7.20 -1.08 -10.23
C PHE A 119 7.22 0.05 -11.28
N ASP A 120 6.44 -0.05 -12.35
CA ASP A 120 6.48 0.93 -13.44
C ASP A 120 5.88 2.29 -13.06
N LEU A 121 4.81 2.28 -12.25
CA LEU A 121 4.07 3.49 -11.90
C LEU A 121 4.53 4.15 -10.60
N PHE A 122 4.99 3.36 -9.63
CA PHE A 122 5.40 3.81 -8.30
C PHE A 122 6.86 3.52 -7.97
N GLY A 123 7.58 2.71 -8.75
CA GLY A 123 9.00 2.44 -8.51
C GLY A 123 9.30 1.56 -7.31
N ILE A 124 8.36 0.70 -6.92
CA ILE A 124 8.54 -0.29 -5.85
C ILE A 124 9.24 -1.50 -6.46
N VAL A 125 10.36 -1.92 -5.89
CA VAL A 125 11.16 -3.07 -6.34
C VAL A 125 10.71 -4.32 -5.60
N PHE A 126 10.37 -5.36 -6.36
CA PHE A 126 9.95 -6.65 -5.80
C PHE A 126 11.10 -7.67 -5.87
N GLU A 127 11.63 -8.06 -4.72
CA GLU A 127 12.72 -9.04 -4.60
C GLU A 127 12.22 -10.47 -4.84
N GLY A 128 12.97 -11.26 -5.61
CA GLY A 128 12.55 -12.60 -6.02
C GLY A 128 11.71 -12.64 -7.31
N HIS A 129 11.30 -11.49 -7.84
CA HIS A 129 10.54 -11.43 -9.10
C HIS A 129 11.44 -11.76 -10.30
N ARG A 130 11.08 -12.77 -11.12
CA ARG A 130 11.93 -13.30 -12.21
C ARG A 130 12.20 -12.33 -13.37
N ASN A 131 11.28 -11.42 -13.68
CA ASN A 131 11.38 -10.49 -14.81
C ASN A 131 10.77 -9.11 -14.51
N LEU A 132 11.38 -8.40 -13.56
CA LEU A 132 10.85 -7.10 -13.13
C LEU A 132 11.29 -6.04 -14.13
N LYS A 133 10.37 -5.70 -15.04
CA LYS A 133 10.57 -4.68 -16.07
C LYS A 133 9.29 -3.87 -16.27
N ARG A 134 9.45 -2.65 -16.79
CA ARG A 134 8.35 -1.77 -17.17
C ARG A 134 7.31 -2.52 -18.01
N LEU A 135 6.05 -2.15 -17.82
CA LEU A 135 4.91 -2.86 -18.38
C LEU A 135 4.00 -1.93 -19.17
N LEU A 136 3.67 -0.78 -18.60
CA LEU A 136 2.69 0.18 -19.13
C LEU A 136 3.38 1.34 -19.85
N LEU A 137 4.49 1.81 -19.31
CA LEU A 137 5.23 2.94 -19.83
C LEU A 137 6.18 2.50 -20.95
N TYR A 138 6.39 3.39 -21.92
CA TYR A 138 7.34 3.16 -23.01
C TYR A 138 8.79 3.19 -22.47
N PRO A 139 9.75 2.55 -23.16
CA PRO A 139 11.10 2.31 -22.63
C PRO A 139 11.86 3.58 -22.19
N GLU A 140 11.67 4.68 -22.92
CA GLU A 140 12.35 5.95 -22.70
C GLU A 140 11.67 6.81 -21.61
N PHE A 141 10.56 6.35 -21.03
CA PHE A 141 9.84 7.11 -20.00
C PHE A 141 10.70 7.30 -18.75
N THR A 142 10.82 8.55 -18.29
CA THR A 142 11.67 8.88 -17.14
C THR A 142 10.84 9.29 -15.92
N GLY A 143 10.76 8.39 -14.94
CA GLY A 143 10.16 8.60 -13.63
C GLY A 143 9.00 7.65 -13.34
N TYR A 144 8.16 8.05 -12.39
CA TYR A 144 7.05 7.28 -11.82
C TYR A 144 5.81 8.20 -11.73
N PRO A 145 4.90 8.16 -12.71
CA PRO A 145 3.88 9.19 -12.90
C PRO A 145 2.81 9.24 -11.81
N LEU A 146 2.54 8.12 -11.13
CA LEU A 146 1.53 8.07 -10.06
C LEU A 146 2.06 8.52 -8.70
N ARG A 147 3.35 8.87 -8.60
CA ARG A 147 3.87 9.53 -7.41
C ARG A 147 3.39 10.98 -7.35
N LYS A 148 2.97 11.42 -6.18
CA LYS A 148 2.55 12.81 -5.91
C LYS A 148 3.69 13.81 -6.06
N THR A 149 4.93 13.36 -5.91
CA THR A 149 6.13 14.16 -6.15
C THR A 149 6.43 14.35 -7.65
N TYR A 150 5.76 13.61 -8.53
CA TYR A 150 5.95 13.72 -9.96
C TYR A 150 5.34 15.03 -10.51
N PRO A 151 6.09 15.84 -11.28
CA PRO A 151 5.57 17.11 -11.75
C PRO A 151 4.50 16.89 -12.83
N TRP A 152 3.30 17.43 -12.62
CA TRP A 152 2.20 17.32 -13.59
C TRP A 152 2.51 18.01 -14.94
N THR A 153 3.38 19.03 -14.93
CA THR A 153 3.82 19.76 -16.14
C THR A 153 5.00 19.09 -16.86
N LYS A 154 5.50 17.96 -16.36
CA LYS A 154 6.70 17.31 -16.93
C LYS A 154 6.39 16.71 -18.30
N ALA A 155 6.79 17.42 -19.35
CA ALA A 155 6.76 16.92 -20.71
C ALA A 155 7.68 15.69 -20.83
N GLN A 156 7.18 14.69 -21.53
CA GLN A 156 7.92 13.49 -21.87
C GLN A 156 8.53 13.61 -23.27
N PRO A 157 9.68 12.97 -23.54
CA PRO A 157 10.26 12.96 -24.87
C PRO A 157 9.30 12.28 -25.86
N LEU A 158 9.14 12.91 -27.03
CA LEU A 158 8.39 12.30 -28.12
C LEU A 158 9.26 11.20 -28.74
N VAL A 159 8.78 9.96 -28.66
CA VAL A 159 9.45 8.82 -29.27
C VAL A 159 8.92 8.67 -30.70
N PRO A 160 9.80 8.54 -31.71
CA PRO A 160 9.37 8.24 -33.06
C PRO A 160 8.59 6.92 -33.09
N HIS A 161 7.54 6.86 -33.91
CA HIS A 161 6.83 5.61 -34.13
C HIS A 161 7.75 4.62 -34.86
N HIS A 162 8.28 3.63 -34.15
CA HIS A 162 9.00 2.51 -34.77
C HIS A 162 7.98 1.64 -35.51
N ALA A 163 7.93 1.74 -36.84
CA ALA A 163 7.25 0.74 -37.66
C ALA A 163 7.93 -0.61 -37.41
N ARG A 164 7.18 -1.58 -36.89
CA ARG A 164 7.66 -2.95 -36.69
C ARG A 164 7.70 -3.71 -38.01
#